data_AF-A0A225NNK2-F1
#
_entry.id   AF-A0A225NNK2-F1
#
_cell.length_a   1.000
_cell.length_b   1.000
_cell.length_c   1.000
_cell.angle_alpha   90.00
_cell.angle_beta   90.00
_cell.angle_gamma   90.00
#
_symmetry.space_group_name_H-M   'P 1'
#
loop_
_entity.id
_entity.type
_entity.pdbx_description
1 polymer ?
#
loop_
_entity_poly.entity_id
_entity_poly.type
_entity_poly.pdbx_seq_one_letter_code
_entity_poly.pdbx_strand_id
1 'polypeptide(L)' 'MQDRMAETDPLRRAAEELETVFIAEMLKSAGLNDTPDGFGGGAGEEQFQSFLVRAQAEQIVRSGGVGLAESLFHALKDD' A
#
# COMPACT_ATOMS: atom_id res chain seq x y z
N MET A 1 -0.16 35.28 -8.70
CA MET A 1 0.81 34.16 -8.84
C MET A 1 0.06 32.89 -8.50
N GLN A 2 0.27 31.85 -9.30
CA GLN A 2 -0.67 30.78 -9.61
C GLN A 2 -1.20 30.01 -8.40
N ASP A 3 -2.53 30.01 -8.32
CA ASP A 3 -3.35 29.05 -7.59
C ASP A 3 -3.41 27.75 -8.41
N ARG A 4 -2.61 26.76 -8.03
CA ARG A 4 -2.75 25.38 -8.49
C ARG A 4 -2.21 24.45 -7.42
N MET A 5 -2.87 24.45 -6.26
CA MET A 5 -2.75 23.37 -5.30
C MET A 5 -3.03 22.07 -6.06
N ALA A 6 -2.01 21.20 -6.14
CA ALA A 6 -1.97 20.06 -7.04
C ALA A 6 -3.18 19.14 -6.84
N GLU A 7 -4.09 19.16 -7.80
CA GLU A 7 -5.04 18.07 -8.00
C GLU A 7 -4.20 16.84 -8.33
N THR A 8 -4.09 15.90 -7.38
CA THR A 8 -3.35 14.66 -7.58
C THR A 8 -4.05 13.91 -8.71
N ASP A 9 -3.36 13.72 -9.82
CA ASP A 9 -3.86 13.00 -10.99
C ASP A 9 -4.56 11.69 -10.55
N PRO A 10 -5.82 11.43 -10.93
CA PRO A 10 -6.51 10.20 -10.59
C PRO A 10 -5.72 8.93 -10.96
N LEU A 11 -4.96 8.96 -12.06
CA LEU A 11 -4.09 7.87 -12.46
C LEU A 11 -2.90 7.70 -11.51
N ARG A 12 -2.34 8.81 -11.00
CA ARG A 12 -1.27 8.77 -9.98
C ARG A 12 -1.78 8.12 -8.70
N ARG A 13 -2.98 8.50 -8.26
CA ARG A 13 -3.62 7.88 -7.08
C ARG A 13 -3.88 6.39 -7.27
N ALA A 14 -4.35 5.99 -8.45
CA ALA A 14 -4.56 4.58 -8.76
C ALA A 14 -3.24 3.80 -8.75
N ALA A 15 -2.16 4.38 -9.28
CA ALA A 15 -0.85 3.76 -9.28
C ALA A 15 -0.26 3.62 -7.86
N GLU A 16 -0.41 4.63 -7.00
CA GLU A 16 -0.01 4.57 -5.59
C GLU A 16 -0.82 3.52 -4.80
N GLU A 17 -2.12 3.39 -5.07
CA GLU A 17 -2.97 2.37 -4.46
C GLU A 17 -2.56 0.96 -4.89
N LEU A 18 -2.20 0.77 -6.17
CA LEU A 18 -1.70 -0.51 -6.67
C LEU A 18 -0.36 -0.89 -6.02
N GLU A 19 0.57 0.07 -5.88
CA GLU A 19 1.82 -0.17 -5.16
C GLU A 19 1.58 -0.49 -3.67
N THR A 20 0.59 0.15 -3.04
CA THR A 20 0.17 -0.14 -1.66
C THR A 20 -0.28 -1.59 -1.52
N VAL A 21 -1.14 -2.07 -2.42
CA VAL A 21 -1.61 -3.47 -2.41
C VAL A 21 -0.45 -4.44 -2.62
N PHE A 22 0.46 -4.13 -3.54
CA PHE A 22 1.66 -4.94 -3.77
C PHE A 22 2.53 -5.05 -2.52
N ILE A 23 2.87 -3.92 -1.88
CA ILE A 23 3.69 -3.91 -0.67
C ILE A 23 2.98 -4.64 0.47
N ALA A 24 1.67 -4.47 0.62
CA ALA A 24 0.90 -5.18 1.63
C ALA A 24 1.03 -6.71 1.47
N GLU A 25 0.98 -7.24 0.24
CA GLU A 25 1.20 -8.68 0.01
C GLU A 25 2.64 -9.13 0.25
N MET A 26 3.63 -8.29 -0.06
CA MET A 26 5.03 -8.59 0.28
C MET A 26 5.24 -8.63 1.79
N LEU A 27 4.63 -7.72 2.55
CA LEU A 27 4.70 -7.72 4.02
C LEU A 27 4.05 -8.96 4.62
N LYS A 28 2.88 -9.38 4.11
CA LYS A 28 2.25 -10.64 4.52
C LYS A 28 3.15 -11.84 4.21
N SER A 29 3.71 -11.88 3.00
CA SER A 29 4.62 -12.96 2.56
C SER A 29 5.91 -13.02 3.36
N ALA A 30 6.36 -11.89 3.91
CA ALA A 30 7.54 -11.80 4.78
C ALA A 30 7.26 -12.27 6.24
N GLY A 31 6.04 -12.74 6.54
CA GLY A 31 5.67 -13.24 7.86
C GLY A 31 5.31 -12.14 8.86
N LEU A 32 5.09 -10.89 8.41
CA LEU A 32 4.67 -9.79 9.30
C LEU A 32 3.29 -10.03 9.94
N ASN A 33 2.56 -11.03 9.45
CA ASN A 33 1.23 -11.43 9.90
C ASN A 33 1.22 -12.83 10.55
N ASP A 34 2.39 -13.45 10.75
CA ASP A 34 2.47 -14.77 11.36
C ASP A 34 2.23 -14.64 12.86
N THR A 35 1.05 -15.07 13.30
CA THR A 35 0.70 -15.12 14.72
C THR A 35 1.55 -16.21 15.38
N PRO A 36 2.28 -15.94 16.48
CA PRO A 36 3.08 -16.96 17.14
C PRO A 36 2.22 -18.15 17.57
N ASP A 37 2.68 -19.37 17.25
CA ASP A 37 2.04 -20.62 17.65
C ASP A 37 1.90 -20.67 19.19
N GLY A 38 0.69 -20.39 19.68
CA GLY A 38 0.33 -20.56 21.10
C GLY A 38 -0.44 -19.41 21.75
N PHE A 39 -0.49 -18.21 21.17
CA PHE A 39 -1.15 -17.04 21.79
C PHE A 39 -1.79 -16.07 20.77
N GLY A 40 -2.45 -16.59 19.73
CA GLY A 40 -3.13 -15.78 18.71
C GLY A 40 -4.62 -15.53 18.99
N GLY A 41 -5.05 -14.26 18.94
CA GLY A 41 -6.37 -13.69 19.26
C GLY A 41 -7.50 -14.00 18.26
N GLY A 42 -7.42 -15.12 17.55
CA GLY A 42 -8.47 -15.64 16.68
C GLY A 42 -8.85 -14.75 15.48
N ALA A 43 -9.98 -15.04 14.84
CA ALA A 43 -10.44 -14.37 13.62
C ALA A 43 -10.62 -12.83 13.75
N GLY A 44 -10.81 -12.34 14.98
CA GLY A 44 -10.85 -10.89 15.23
C GLY A 44 -9.48 -10.25 15.00
N GLU A 45 -8.41 -10.88 15.49
CA GLU A 45 -7.04 -10.39 15.33
C GLU A 45 -6.60 -10.38 13.86
N GLU A 46 -6.90 -11.43 13.09
CA GLU A 46 -6.55 -11.51 11.66
C GLU A 46 -7.04 -10.29 10.85
N GLN A 47 -8.26 -9.82 11.13
CA GLN A 47 -8.80 -8.66 10.46
C GLN A 47 -8.12 -7.36 10.90
N PHE A 48 -7.79 -7.21 12.20
CA PHE A 48 -6.99 -6.07 12.67
C PHE A 48 -5.59 -6.06 12.08
N GLN A 49 -4.96 -7.22 11.97
CA GLN A 49 -3.63 -7.38 11.36
C GLN A 49 -3.65 -6.96 9.88
N SER A 50 -4.68 -7.36 9.13
CA SER A 50 -4.83 -6.94 7.73
C SER A 50 -4.90 -5.40 7.58
N PHE A 51 -5.58 -4.71 8.49
CA PHE A 51 -5.64 -3.25 8.51
C PHE A 51 -4.29 -2.61 8.86
N LEU A 52 -3.57 -3.17 9.83
CA LEU A 52 -2.25 -2.69 10.24
C LEU A 52 -1.23 -2.84 9.11
N VAL A 53 -1.20 -4.01 8.45
CA VAL A 53 -0.31 -4.25 7.30
C VAL A 53 -0.61 -3.26 6.17
N ARG A 54 -1.89 -3.03 5.87
CA ARG A 54 -2.28 -2.05 4.84
C ARG A 54 -1.85 -0.64 5.23
N ALA A 55 -2.10 -0.21 6.47
CA ALA A 55 -1.70 1.12 6.94
C ALA A 55 -0.18 1.31 6.85
N GLN A 56 0.60 0.28 7.17
CA GLN A 56 2.05 0.31 7.02
C GLN A 56 2.48 0.40 5.55
N ALA A 57 1.86 -0.40 4.66
CA ALA A 57 2.12 -0.31 3.22
C ALA A 57 1.83 1.09 2.67
N GLU A 58 0.71 1.72 3.08
CA GLU A 58 0.39 3.10 2.70
C GLU A 58 1.47 4.09 3.17
N GLN A 59 2.00 3.94 4.39
CA GLN A 59 3.09 4.79 4.87
C GLN A 59 4.39 4.57 4.09
N ILE A 60 4.68 3.33 3.69
CA ILE A 60 5.84 3.04 2.84
C ILE A 60 5.69 3.74 1.49
N VAL A 61 4.53 3.66 0.83
CA VAL A 61 4.27 4.38 -0.44
C VAL A 61 4.41 5.89 -0.25
N ARG A 62 3.79 6.47 0.79
CA ARG A 62 3.87 7.91 1.08
C ARG A 62 5.29 8.40 1.39
N SER A 63 6.16 7.53 1.90
CA SER A 63 7.56 7.85 2.20
C SER A 63 8.52 7.62 1.02
N GLY A 64 7.99 7.22 -0.14
CA GLY A 64 8.75 7.08 -1.39
C GLY A 64 8.56 5.73 -2.09
N GLY A 65 7.94 4.76 -1.43
CA GLY A 65 7.63 3.45 -2.01
C GLY A 65 8.86 2.66 -2.46
N VAL A 66 8.64 1.74 -3.40
CA VAL A 66 9.70 1.01 -4.11
C VAL A 66 9.83 1.46 -5.57
N GLY A 67 9.01 2.42 -6.00
CA GLY A 67 9.04 3.03 -7.33
C GLY A 67 8.07 2.38 -8.34
N LEU A 68 7.21 1.47 -7.91
CA LEU A 68 6.23 0.82 -8.79
C LEU A 68 5.13 1.79 -9.22
N ALA A 69 4.71 2.73 -8.37
CA ALA A 69 3.69 3.72 -8.73
C ALA A 69 4.09 4.58 -9.94
N GLU A 70 5.38 4.83 -10.18
CA GLU A 70 5.80 5.56 -11.39
C GLU A 70 5.61 4.73 -12.65
N SER A 71 6.02 3.46 -12.59
CA SER A 71 5.90 2.54 -13.73
C SER A 71 4.42 2.27 -14.06
N LEU A 72 3.59 2.09 -13.03
CA LEU A 72 2.15 1.90 -13.16
C LEU A 72 1.46 3.15 -13.68
N PHE A 73 1.84 4.34 -13.21
CA PHE A 73 1.27 5.58 -13.72
C PHE A 73 1.53 5.78 -15.21
N HIS A 74 2.75 5.50 -15.68
CA HIS A 74 3.07 5.55 -17.11
C HIS A 74 2.26 4.54 -17.90
N ALA A 75 2.20 3.28 -17.44
CA ALA A 75 1.41 2.24 -18.09
C ALA A 75 -0.09 2.61 -18.20
N LEU A 76 -0.67 3.17 -17.14
CA LEU A 76 -2.07 3.60 -17.10
C LEU A 76 -2.36 4.85 -17.95
N LYS A 77 -1.32 5.62 -18.29
CA LYS A 77 -1.44 6.85 -19.10
C LYS A 77 -1.27 6.58 -20.60
N ASP A 78 -0.50 5.55 -20.93
CA ASP A 78 -0.15 5.19 -22.30
C ASP A 78 -1.18 4.23 -22.96
N ASP A 79 -2.14 3.68 -22.19
CA ASP A 79 -3.35 2.96 -22.64
C ASP A 79 -4.53 3.92 -22.92
#